data_AF-A0A7S2CUN9-F1
#
_entry.id   AF-A0A7S2CUN9-F1
#
_cell.length_a   1.000
_cell.length_b   1.000
_cell.length_c   1.000
_cell.angle_alpha   90.00
_cell.angle_beta   90.00
_cell.angle_gamma   90.00
#
_symmetry.space_group_name_H-M   'P 1'
#
loop_
_entity.id
_entity.type
_entity.pdbx_description
1 polymer ?
#
loop_
_entity_poly.entity_id
_entity_poly.type
_entity_poly.pdbx_seq_one_letter_code
_entity_poly.pdbx_strand_id
1 'polypeptide(L)'
;GPEDDADLRNEVVGLAKLLAARLEPFVSGEAERVARFLSDAKGEAKRLSTLSFGPEMLQTVGRMYELAADQALLVRGGDWFGYGLQIKHFSSISDTLISALKVADESQRANAAMEAMDDATQRAKAMEDIAEKLKAMLFKLISFKIESVVAAAVSMCCADTSVSKEVRRQRAYGILQLGRIFQRRHEHSRFC
;
A
#
# COMPACT_ATOMS: atom_id res chain seq x y z
N GLY A 1 -3.15 -19.45 9.35
CA GLY A 1 -3.66 -20.13 10.56
C GLY A 1 -3.89 -19.09 11.65
N PRO A 2 -4.40 -19.47 12.84
CA PRO A 2 -4.71 -18.51 13.91
C PRO A 2 -3.50 -17.71 14.41
N GLU A 3 -2.28 -18.25 14.25
CA GLU A 3 -1.00 -17.59 14.55
C GLU A 3 -0.63 -16.53 13.51
N ASP A 4 -0.69 -16.86 12.21
CA ASP A 4 -0.48 -15.88 11.12
C ASP A 4 -1.46 -14.69 11.21
N ASP A 5 -2.70 -14.95 11.61
CA ASP A 5 -3.70 -13.90 11.78
C ASP A 5 -3.38 -12.96 12.95
N ALA A 6 -2.72 -13.47 14.00
CA ALA A 6 -2.29 -12.67 15.14
C ALA A 6 -1.11 -11.77 14.77
N ASP A 7 -0.16 -12.28 14.01
CA ASP A 7 1.00 -11.52 13.53
C ASP A 7 0.58 -10.40 12.59
N LEU A 8 -0.33 -10.67 11.65
CA LEU A 8 -0.89 -9.64 10.77
C LEU A 8 -1.62 -8.55 11.56
N ARG A 9 -2.40 -8.92 12.59
CA ARG A 9 -3.04 -7.93 13.48
C ARG A 9 -2.02 -7.06 14.20
N ASN A 10 -0.95 -7.66 14.72
CA ASN A 10 0.12 -6.93 15.40
C ASN A 10 0.86 -5.97 14.45
N GLU A 11 1.15 -6.41 13.22
CA GLU A 11 1.76 -5.58 12.16
C GLU A 11 0.87 -4.35 11.87
N VAL A 12 -0.44 -4.57 11.68
CA VAL A 12 -1.41 -3.50 11.43
C VAL A 12 -1.50 -2.51 12.60
N VAL A 13 -1.59 -3.01 13.83
CA VAL A 13 -1.66 -2.16 15.04
C VAL A 13 -0.40 -1.33 15.20
N GLY A 14 0.77 -1.93 14.99
CA GLY A 14 2.06 -1.24 15.03
C GLY A 14 2.13 -0.12 13.98
N LEU A 15 1.73 -0.43 12.75
CA LEU A 15 1.71 0.55 11.65
C LEU A 15 0.70 1.67 11.91
N ALA A 16 -0.48 1.38 12.44
CA ALA A 16 -1.48 2.38 12.78
C ALA A 16 -0.96 3.38 13.83
N LYS A 17 -0.23 2.90 14.85
CA LYS A 17 0.39 3.76 15.87
C LYS A 17 1.47 4.66 15.27
N LEU A 18 2.34 4.11 14.43
CA LEU A 18 3.38 4.87 13.72
C LEU A 18 2.75 5.93 12.81
N LEU A 19 1.67 5.57 12.11
CA LEU A 19 0.94 6.48 11.24
C LEU A 19 0.29 7.62 12.05
N ALA A 20 -0.33 7.32 13.18
CA ALA A 20 -0.91 8.32 14.07
C ALA A 20 0.16 9.31 14.57
N ALA A 21 1.33 8.82 15.01
CA ALA A 21 2.44 9.67 15.44
C ALA A 21 3.00 10.51 14.29
N ARG A 22 3.09 9.94 13.08
CA ARG A 22 3.55 10.66 11.89
C ARG A 22 2.62 11.82 11.49
N LEU A 23 1.33 11.73 11.82
CA LEU A 23 0.31 12.72 11.47
C LEU A 23 0.12 13.83 12.52
N GLU A 24 0.89 13.80 13.61
CA GLU A 24 0.84 14.81 14.67
C GLU A 24 0.93 16.26 14.15
N PRO A 25 1.73 16.60 13.12
CA PRO A 25 1.72 17.94 12.53
C PRO A 25 0.33 18.43 12.09
N PHE A 26 -0.50 17.55 11.52
CA PHE A 26 -1.88 17.90 11.11
C PHE A 26 -2.82 18.05 12.30
N VAL A 27 -2.63 17.22 13.33
CA VAL A 27 -3.46 17.25 14.54
C VAL A 27 -3.22 18.55 15.32
N SER A 28 -1.97 18.98 15.39
CA SER A 28 -1.59 20.19 16.12
C SER A 28 -2.01 21.51 15.47
N GLY A 29 -2.38 21.48 14.17
CA GLY A 29 -2.85 22.66 13.44
C GLY A 29 -1.77 23.71 13.07
N GLU A 30 -0.49 23.44 13.35
CA GLU A 30 0.60 24.37 13.06
C GLU A 30 0.98 24.35 11.58
N ALA A 31 0.60 25.40 10.84
CA ALA A 31 0.76 25.49 9.39
C ALA A 31 2.22 25.30 8.93
N GLU A 32 3.20 25.85 9.66
CA GLU A 32 4.62 25.69 9.33
C GLU A 32 5.09 24.23 9.44
N ARG A 33 4.62 23.51 10.47
CA ARG A 33 4.95 22.09 10.64
C ARG A 33 4.31 21.23 9.57
N VAL A 34 3.06 21.52 9.20
CA VAL A 34 2.38 20.84 8.08
C VAL A 34 3.12 21.09 6.76
N ALA A 35 3.52 22.33 6.49
CA ALA A 35 4.25 22.67 5.27
C ALA A 35 5.60 21.95 5.17
N ARG A 36 6.38 21.93 6.26
CA ARG A 36 7.65 21.17 6.35
C ARG A 36 7.41 19.67 6.13
N PHE A 37 6.44 19.11 6.83
CA PHE A 37 6.07 17.70 6.70
C PHE A 37 5.71 17.31 5.25
N LEU A 38 4.91 18.13 4.56
CA LEU A 38 4.53 17.89 3.17
C LEU A 38 5.73 18.04 2.22
N SER A 39 6.63 19.00 2.48
CA SER A 39 7.87 19.16 1.72
C SER A 39 8.77 17.92 1.86
N ASP A 40 8.95 17.43 3.09
CA ASP A 40 9.75 16.23 3.36
C ASP A 40 9.14 14.99 2.70
N ALA A 41 7.81 14.86 2.76
CA ALA A 41 7.08 13.78 2.09
C ALA A 41 7.27 13.81 0.56
N LYS A 42 7.31 15.01 -0.06
CA LYS A 42 7.61 15.16 -1.49
C LYS A 42 9.04 14.77 -1.83
N GLY A 43 10.00 15.19 -1.00
CA GLY A 43 11.42 14.80 -1.14
C GLY A 43 11.60 13.29 -1.05
N GLU A 44 10.95 12.67 -0.07
CA GLU A 44 10.97 11.21 0.12
C GLU A 44 10.30 10.47 -1.03
N ALA A 45 9.13 10.92 -1.50
CA ALA A 45 8.48 10.33 -2.67
C ALA A 45 9.36 10.41 -3.93
N LYS A 46 10.06 11.54 -4.13
CA LYS A 46 11.02 11.68 -5.23
C LYS A 46 12.15 10.67 -5.11
N ARG A 47 12.74 10.52 -3.92
CA ARG A 47 13.83 9.57 -3.66
C ARG A 47 13.37 8.12 -3.84
N LEU A 48 12.24 7.73 -3.25
CA LEU A 48 11.71 6.37 -3.36
C LEU A 48 11.36 6.02 -4.80
N SER A 49 10.93 6.99 -5.61
CA SER A 49 10.58 6.74 -7.00
C SER A 49 11.76 6.39 -7.92
N THR A 50 13.01 6.54 -7.47
CA THR A 50 14.19 6.11 -8.24
C THR A 50 14.60 4.67 -7.92
N LEU A 51 13.95 4.02 -6.95
CA LEU A 51 14.22 2.63 -6.57
C LEU A 51 13.46 1.65 -7.47
N SER A 52 13.93 0.41 -7.52
CA SER A 52 13.22 -0.68 -8.20
C SER A 52 11.83 -0.89 -7.59
N PHE A 53 10.80 -0.93 -8.43
CA PHE A 53 9.38 -0.92 -8.05
C PHE A 53 8.90 0.33 -7.31
N GLY A 54 9.77 1.33 -7.10
CA GLY A 54 9.47 2.53 -6.33
C GLY A 54 8.25 3.30 -6.85
N PRO A 55 8.19 3.65 -8.14
CA PRO A 55 7.03 4.33 -8.73
C PRO A 55 5.71 3.57 -8.52
N GLU A 56 5.72 2.26 -8.78
CA GLU A 56 4.53 1.43 -8.70
C GLU A 56 4.09 1.21 -7.25
N MET A 57 5.04 0.99 -6.33
CA MET A 57 4.76 0.88 -4.90
C MET A 57 4.19 2.18 -4.33
N LEU A 58 4.75 3.34 -4.70
CA LEU A 58 4.22 4.65 -4.30
C LEU A 58 2.79 4.85 -4.81
N GLN A 59 2.50 4.41 -6.03
CA GLN A 59 1.14 4.46 -6.58
C GLN A 59 0.18 3.58 -5.77
N THR A 60 0.56 2.33 -5.44
CA THR A 60 -0.26 1.43 -4.63
C THR A 60 -0.50 2.00 -3.23
N VAL A 61 0.54 2.41 -2.50
CA VAL A 61 0.43 2.99 -1.15
C VAL A 61 -0.43 4.25 -1.20
N GLY A 62 -0.16 5.14 -2.16
CA GLY A 62 -0.91 6.39 -2.28
C GLY A 62 -2.39 6.16 -2.58
N ARG A 63 -2.71 5.17 -3.44
CA ARG A 63 -4.10 4.77 -3.73
C ARG A 63 -4.81 4.27 -2.47
N MET A 64 -4.15 3.45 -1.66
CA MET A 64 -4.72 2.94 -0.41
C MET A 64 -4.94 4.06 0.61
N TYR A 65 -3.98 4.99 0.73
CA TYR A 65 -4.13 6.17 1.58
C TYR A 65 -5.33 7.02 1.18
N GLU A 66 -5.47 7.34 -0.11
CA GLU A 66 -6.60 8.13 -0.57
C GLU A 66 -7.94 7.42 -0.38
N LEU A 67 -8.06 6.15 -0.79
CA LEU A 67 -9.32 5.40 -0.66
C LEU A 67 -9.78 5.31 0.79
N ALA A 68 -8.88 4.95 1.70
CA ALA A 68 -9.23 4.79 3.11
C ALA A 68 -9.46 6.14 3.81
N ALA A 69 -8.73 7.19 3.43
CA ALA A 69 -8.97 8.55 3.93
C ALA A 69 -10.30 9.14 3.41
N ASP A 70 -10.60 9.00 2.12
CA ASP A 70 -11.85 9.46 1.53
C ASP A 70 -13.04 8.74 2.17
N GLN A 71 -12.94 7.42 2.39
CA GLN A 71 -13.96 6.68 3.15
C GLN A 71 -14.16 7.24 4.56
N ALA A 72 -13.08 7.56 5.27
CA ALA A 72 -13.15 8.16 6.60
C ALA A 72 -13.75 9.58 6.59
N LEU A 73 -13.56 10.36 5.52
CA LEU A 73 -14.03 11.74 5.39
C LEU A 73 -15.46 11.85 4.83
N LEU A 74 -15.87 10.96 3.93
CA LEU A 74 -17.18 10.95 3.27
C LEU A 74 -18.32 10.59 4.24
N VAL A 75 -18.04 9.78 5.26
CA VAL A 75 -19.05 9.41 6.25
C VAL A 75 -19.23 10.52 7.27
N ARG A 76 -20.09 11.47 6.90
CA ARG A 76 -20.46 12.65 7.68
C ARG A 76 -21.34 12.24 8.87
N GLY A 77 -20.71 11.70 9.91
CA GLY A 77 -21.31 11.47 11.22
C GLY A 77 -21.76 10.05 11.50
N GLY A 78 -21.39 9.56 12.68
CA GLY A 78 -22.19 8.60 13.41
C GLY A 78 -21.56 7.23 13.55
N ASP A 79 -21.66 6.38 12.52
CA ASP A 79 -21.99 4.98 12.84
C ASP A 79 -21.14 3.88 12.18
N TRP A 80 -19.85 4.14 11.93
CA TRP A 80 -18.91 3.06 11.58
C TRP A 80 -18.02 2.59 12.74
N PHE A 81 -18.17 3.17 13.94
CA PHE A 81 -17.30 2.82 15.09
C PHE A 81 -17.53 1.42 15.69
N GLY A 82 -18.40 0.59 15.10
CA GLY A 82 -18.87 -0.65 15.73
C GLY A 82 -18.51 -1.96 15.02
N TYR A 83 -18.75 -2.10 13.72
CA TYR A 83 -18.68 -3.44 13.09
C TYR A 83 -18.32 -3.36 11.60
N GLY A 84 -17.27 -4.10 11.23
CA GLY A 84 -17.20 -4.74 9.92
C GLY A 84 -16.57 -3.96 8.77
N LEU A 85 -15.33 -3.47 8.90
CA LEU A 85 -14.44 -3.45 7.74
C LEU A 85 -13.73 -4.82 7.64
N GLN A 86 -14.54 -5.86 7.46
CA GLN A 86 -14.05 -7.09 6.84
C GLN A 86 -13.67 -6.67 5.42
N ILE A 87 -12.41 -6.29 5.22
CA ILE A 87 -11.94 -6.06 3.88
C ILE A 87 -12.10 -7.39 3.17
N LYS A 88 -13.07 -7.48 2.24
CA LYS A 88 -13.41 -8.68 1.48
C LYS A 88 -12.27 -9.01 0.51
N HIS A 89 -11.10 -9.38 1.05
CA HIS A 89 -9.89 -9.70 0.30
C HIS A 89 -9.65 -11.21 0.19
N PHE A 90 -10.54 -12.05 0.73
CA PHE A 90 -10.30 -13.49 0.76
C PHE A 90 -10.19 -14.13 -0.64
N SER A 91 -10.86 -13.58 -1.66
CA SER A 91 -10.77 -14.08 -3.05
C SER A 91 -9.52 -13.60 -3.80
N SER A 92 -8.99 -12.42 -3.51
CA SER A 92 -7.80 -11.90 -4.23
C SER A 92 -6.51 -12.56 -3.74
N ILE A 93 -6.48 -13.08 -2.51
CA ILE A 93 -5.36 -13.86 -1.97
C ILE A 93 -5.20 -15.14 -2.77
N SER A 94 -6.30 -15.90 -2.97
CA SER A 94 -6.26 -17.15 -3.73
C SER A 94 -5.84 -16.91 -5.17
N ASP A 95 -6.38 -15.90 -5.84
CA ASP A 95 -6.06 -15.62 -7.25
C ASP A 95 -4.60 -15.18 -7.41
N THR A 96 -4.10 -14.34 -6.50
CA THR A 96 -2.70 -13.89 -6.52
C THR A 96 -1.75 -15.05 -6.27
N LEU A 97 -2.02 -15.89 -5.27
CA LEU A 97 -1.21 -17.05 -4.94
C LEU A 97 -1.25 -18.12 -6.04
N ILE A 98 -2.42 -18.40 -6.62
CA ILE A 98 -2.58 -19.31 -7.76
C ILE A 98 -1.79 -18.79 -8.96
N SER A 99 -1.85 -17.49 -9.25
CA SER A 99 -1.08 -16.89 -10.35
C SER A 99 0.43 -17.01 -10.11
N ALA A 100 0.87 -16.88 -8.85
CA ALA A 100 2.25 -17.02 -8.48
C ALA A 100 2.75 -18.46 -8.65
N LEU A 101 1.96 -19.44 -8.19
CA LEU A 101 2.26 -20.86 -8.36
C LEU A 101 2.35 -21.26 -9.83
N LYS A 102 1.44 -20.77 -10.68
CA LYS A 102 1.46 -21.03 -12.12
C LYS A 102 2.76 -20.55 -12.78
N VAL A 103 3.16 -19.31 -12.49
CA VAL A 103 4.38 -18.76 -13.10
C VAL A 103 5.63 -19.42 -12.50
N ALA A 104 5.61 -19.88 -11.24
CA ALA A 104 6.70 -20.68 -10.68
C ALA A 104 6.84 -22.06 -11.38
N ASP A 105 5.73 -22.76 -11.63
CA ASP A 105 5.70 -24.02 -12.40
C ASP A 105 6.14 -23.80 -13.86
N GLU A 106 5.65 -22.75 -14.51
CA GLU A 106 6.09 -22.35 -15.86
C GLU A 106 7.59 -22.03 -15.89
N SER A 107 8.12 -21.33 -14.90
CA SER A 107 9.55 -21.02 -14.77
C SER A 107 10.39 -22.28 -14.62
N GLN A 108 9.94 -23.23 -13.79
CA GLN A 108 10.64 -24.50 -13.60
C GLN A 108 10.68 -25.34 -14.90
N ARG A 109 9.57 -25.39 -15.63
CA ARG A 109 9.50 -26.07 -16.94
C ARG A 109 10.35 -25.36 -18.00
N ALA A 110 10.33 -24.03 -18.01
CA ALA A 110 11.12 -23.24 -18.94
C ALA A 110 12.63 -23.39 -18.65
N ASN A 111 13.05 -23.44 -17.39
CA ASN A 111 14.43 -23.72 -17.01
C ASN A 111 14.89 -25.11 -17.48
N ALA A 112 14.06 -26.14 -17.31
CA ALA A 112 14.37 -27.48 -17.82
C ALA A 112 14.45 -27.54 -19.36
N ALA A 113 13.58 -26.82 -20.07
CA ALA A 113 13.62 -26.73 -21.53
C ALA A 113 14.85 -25.94 -22.04
N MET A 114 15.33 -24.98 -21.26
CA MET A 114 16.47 -24.14 -21.58
C MET A 114 17.82 -24.88 -21.45
N GLU A 115 17.91 -25.89 -20.57
CA GLU A 115 19.07 -26.78 -20.51
C GLU A 115 19.24 -27.64 -21.78
N ALA A 116 18.15 -27.84 -22.54
CA ALA A 116 18.15 -28.56 -23.81
C ALA A 116 18.39 -27.65 -25.04
N MET A 117 18.55 -26.33 -24.86
CA MET A 117 18.82 -25.39 -25.95
C MET A 117 20.33 -25.29 -26.25
N ASP A 118 20.69 -25.50 -27.51
CA ASP A 118 22.08 -25.48 -27.99
C ASP A 118 22.56 -24.05 -28.36
N ASP A 119 21.62 -23.14 -28.66
CA ASP A 119 21.93 -21.74 -28.99
C ASP A 119 21.95 -20.85 -27.74
N ALA A 120 23.15 -20.32 -27.42
CA ALA A 120 23.37 -19.40 -26.32
C ALA A 120 22.51 -18.13 -26.41
N THR A 121 22.18 -17.67 -27.62
CA THR A 121 21.39 -16.45 -27.84
C THR A 121 19.92 -16.66 -27.46
N GLN A 122 19.36 -17.81 -27.84
CA GLN A 122 17.99 -18.22 -27.46
C GLN A 122 17.88 -18.46 -25.96
N ARG A 123 18.91 -19.09 -25.37
CA ARG A 123 19.00 -19.29 -23.92
C ARG A 123 19.00 -17.97 -23.14
N ALA A 124 19.77 -16.98 -23.59
CA ALA A 124 19.81 -15.66 -22.96
C ALA A 124 18.44 -14.94 -23.00
N LYS A 125 17.74 -14.99 -24.15
CA LYS A 125 16.38 -14.42 -24.27
C LYS A 125 15.37 -15.13 -23.37
N ALA A 126 15.40 -16.46 -23.32
CA ALA A 126 14.53 -17.23 -22.45
C ALA A 126 14.76 -16.91 -20.96
N MET A 127 16.02 -16.69 -20.54
CA MET A 127 16.33 -16.26 -19.18
C MET A 127 15.77 -14.86 -18.87
N GLU A 128 15.88 -13.93 -19.81
CA GLU A 128 15.33 -12.57 -19.67
C GLU A 128 13.80 -12.59 -19.52
N ASP A 129 13.11 -13.38 -20.34
CA ASP A 129 11.65 -13.55 -20.28
C ASP A 129 11.20 -14.14 -18.93
N ILE A 130 11.92 -15.14 -18.41
CA ILE A 130 11.65 -15.72 -17.08
C ILE A 130 11.90 -14.68 -15.99
N ALA A 131 13.00 -13.92 -16.07
CA ALA A 131 13.33 -12.90 -15.09
C ALA A 131 12.24 -11.82 -15.00
N GLU A 132 11.72 -11.34 -16.13
CA GLU A 132 10.63 -10.36 -16.15
C GLU A 132 9.31 -10.94 -15.60
N LYS A 133 8.98 -12.20 -15.90
CA LYS A 133 7.81 -12.88 -15.29
C LYS A 133 7.93 -13.02 -13.77
N LEU A 134 9.10 -13.43 -13.28
CA LEU A 134 9.37 -13.52 -11.84
C LEU A 134 9.28 -12.15 -11.16
N LYS A 135 9.83 -11.12 -11.79
CA LYS A 135 9.75 -9.73 -11.31
C LYS A 135 8.31 -9.23 -11.23
N ALA A 136 7.48 -9.50 -12.24
CA ALA A 136 6.07 -9.13 -12.24
C ALA A 136 5.28 -9.86 -11.14
N MET A 137 5.57 -11.13 -10.88
CA MET A 137 4.98 -11.86 -9.75
C MET A 137 5.37 -11.27 -8.39
N LEU A 138 6.66 -11.02 -8.18
CA LEU A 138 7.17 -10.47 -6.93
C LEU A 138 6.48 -9.14 -6.62
N PHE A 139 6.33 -8.29 -7.64
CA PHE A 139 5.58 -7.05 -7.50
C PHE A 139 4.12 -7.28 -7.09
N LYS A 140 3.41 -8.23 -7.72
CA LYS A 140 2.02 -8.53 -7.36
C LYS A 140 1.87 -8.99 -5.92
N LEU A 141 2.78 -9.85 -5.44
CA LEU A 141 2.78 -10.33 -4.05
C LEU A 141 2.99 -9.18 -3.05
N ILE A 142 3.98 -8.31 -3.34
CA ILE A 142 4.27 -7.14 -2.50
C ILE A 142 3.10 -6.15 -2.52
N SER A 143 2.57 -5.82 -3.71
CA SER A 143 1.44 -4.91 -3.86
C SER A 143 0.22 -5.41 -3.09
N PHE A 144 -0.06 -6.71 -3.14
CA PHE A 144 -1.16 -7.30 -2.38
C PHE A 144 -0.98 -7.13 -0.86
N LYS A 145 0.22 -7.42 -0.34
CA LYS A 145 0.51 -7.20 1.09
C LYS A 145 0.34 -5.74 1.47
N ILE A 146 0.84 -4.81 0.65
CA ILE A 146 0.66 -3.37 0.86
C ILE A 146 -0.82 -3.02 0.94
N GLU A 147 -1.65 -3.48 -0.02
CA GLU A 147 -3.07 -3.18 -0.04
C GLU A 147 -3.78 -3.62 1.24
N SER A 148 -3.54 -4.86 1.68
CA SER A 148 -4.18 -5.39 2.90
C SER A 148 -3.71 -4.70 4.18
N VAL A 149 -2.40 -4.56 4.41
CA VAL A 149 -1.85 -4.03 5.66
C VAL A 149 -2.03 -2.52 5.75
N VAL A 150 -1.76 -1.79 4.67
CA VAL A 150 -1.84 -0.32 4.67
C VAL A 150 -3.28 0.14 4.80
N ALA A 151 -4.22 -0.46 4.05
CA ALA A 151 -5.63 -0.09 4.16
C ALA A 151 -6.17 -0.33 5.58
N ALA A 152 -5.83 -1.48 6.19
CA ALA A 152 -6.23 -1.79 7.55
C ALA A 152 -5.62 -0.82 8.58
N ALA A 153 -4.34 -0.47 8.45
CA ALA A 153 -3.67 0.45 9.36
C ALA A 153 -4.21 1.88 9.26
N VAL A 154 -4.49 2.37 8.04
CA VAL A 154 -5.14 3.68 7.83
C VAL A 154 -6.54 3.68 8.44
N SER A 155 -7.33 2.65 8.17
CA SER A 155 -8.68 2.51 8.73
C SER A 155 -8.65 2.56 10.26
N MET A 156 -7.72 1.81 10.88
CA MET A 156 -7.55 1.80 12.34
C MET A 156 -7.11 3.16 12.89
N CYS A 157 -6.18 3.86 12.24
CA CYS A 157 -5.73 5.20 12.61
C CYS A 157 -6.87 6.24 12.55
N CYS A 158 -7.72 6.14 11.53
CA CYS A 158 -8.87 7.02 11.32
C CYS A 158 -10.08 6.66 12.20
N ALA A 159 -10.17 5.43 12.70
CA ALA A 159 -11.26 4.93 13.55
C ALA A 159 -10.92 4.91 15.05
N ASP A 160 -9.76 5.44 15.44
CA ASP A 160 -9.28 5.47 16.83
C ASP A 160 -10.24 6.24 17.77
N THR A 161 -11.03 5.50 18.54
CA THR A 161 -12.02 6.05 19.49
C THR A 161 -11.40 6.66 20.74
N SER A 162 -10.10 6.44 20.99
CA SER A 162 -9.40 7.02 22.14
C SER A 162 -9.14 8.52 22.00
N VAL A 163 -9.25 9.07 20.79
CA VAL A 163 -9.05 10.49 20.50
C VAL A 163 -10.35 11.18 20.06
N SER A 164 -10.33 12.51 20.00
CA SER A 164 -11.51 13.29 19.58
C SER A 164 -11.85 13.08 18.11
N LYS A 165 -13.11 13.33 17.75
CA LYS A 165 -13.57 13.26 16.34
C LYS A 165 -12.79 14.21 15.43
N GLU A 166 -12.38 15.36 15.96
CA GLU A 166 -11.59 16.34 15.21
C GLU A 166 -10.18 15.81 14.93
N VAL A 167 -9.52 15.20 15.92
CA VAL A 167 -8.21 14.57 15.74
C VAL A 167 -8.27 13.49 14.65
N ARG A 168 -9.30 12.62 14.67
CA ARG A 168 -9.52 11.61 13.62
C ARG A 168 -9.67 12.25 12.24
N ARG A 169 -10.42 13.35 12.15
CA ARG A 169 -10.64 14.07 10.88
C ARG A 169 -9.34 14.68 10.36
N GLN A 170 -8.53 15.29 11.22
CA GLN A 170 -7.23 15.85 10.84
C GLN A 170 -6.24 14.76 10.40
N ARG A 171 -6.23 13.61 11.07
CA ARG A 171 -5.46 12.43 10.63
C ARG A 171 -5.89 11.99 9.23
N ALA A 172 -7.19 11.83 8.99
CA ALA A 172 -7.71 11.46 7.67
C ALA A 172 -7.31 12.48 6.58
N TYR A 173 -7.38 13.78 6.88
CA TYR A 173 -6.92 14.82 5.95
C TYR A 173 -5.42 14.72 5.64
N GLY A 174 -4.58 14.51 6.64
CA GLY A 174 -3.14 14.34 6.43
C GLY A 174 -2.81 13.11 5.58
N ILE A 175 -3.51 11.99 5.81
CA ILE A 175 -3.36 10.78 5.00
C ILE A 175 -3.79 11.02 3.54
N LEU A 176 -4.88 11.76 3.32
CA LEU A 176 -5.33 12.13 1.97
C LEU A 176 -4.25 12.94 1.23
N GLN A 177 -3.62 13.90 1.89
CA GLN A 177 -2.53 14.69 1.29
C GLN A 177 -1.30 13.84 0.97
N LEU A 178 -0.92 12.93 1.87
CA LEU A 178 0.15 11.97 1.60
C LEU A 178 -0.15 11.07 0.40
N GLY A 179 -1.40 10.58 0.30
CA GLY A 179 -1.85 9.75 -0.80
C GLY A 179 -1.71 10.44 -2.16
N ARG A 180 -2.03 11.75 -2.21
CA ARG A 180 -1.86 12.59 -3.41
C ARG A 180 -0.40 12.79 -3.78
N ILE A 181 0.45 13.05 -2.79
CA ILE A 181 1.90 13.19 -3.00
C ILE A 181 2.49 11.91 -3.60
N PHE A 182 2.17 10.76 -3.03
CA PHE A 182 2.71 9.47 -3.49
C PHE A 182 2.21 9.08 -4.89
N GLN A 183 0.99 9.48 -5.24
CA GLN A 183 0.46 9.30 -6.60
C GLN A 183 0.88 10.40 -7.58
N ARG A 184 1.63 11.41 -7.13
CA ARG A 184 1.96 12.62 -7.91
C ARG A 184 0.73 13.30 -8.52
N ARG A 185 -0.43 13.24 -7.85
CA ARG A 185 -1.63 13.95 -8.29
C ARG A 185 -1.58 15.39 -7.77
N HIS A 186 -1.69 16.35 -8.69
CA HIS A 186 -1.87 17.76 -8.31
C HIS A 186 -3.17 17.93 -7.52
N GLU A 187 -3.15 18.82 -6.52
CA GLU A 187 -4.32 19.18 -5.73
C GLU A 187 -5.43 19.73 -6.65
N HIS A 188 -6.37 18.89 -7.03
CA HIS A 188 -7.73 19.30 -7.38
C HIS A 188 -8.63 18.74 -6.29
N SER A 189 -8.80 19.52 -5.22
CA SER A 189 -9.78 19.25 -4.19
C SER A 189 -11.17 19.24 -4.84
N ARG A 190 -11.89 18.13 -4.78
CA ARG A 190 -13.34 18.10 -5.04
C ARG A 190 -14.17 18.71 -3.89
N PHE A 191 -13.50 19.30 -2.90
CA PHE A 191 -14.08 19.81 -1.67
C PHE A 191 -13.55 21.22 -1.33
N CYS A 192 -13.47 22.10 -2.33
CA CYS A 192 -13.48 23.54 -2.14
C CYS A 192 -14.85 24.06 -2.57
#